data_AF-A0AAV2RH14-F1
#
_entry.id   AF-A0AAV2RH14-F1
#
_cell.length_a   1.000
_cell.length_b   1.000
_cell.length_c   1.000
_cell.angle_alpha   90.00
_cell.angle_beta   90.00
_cell.angle_gamma   90.00
#
_symmetry.space_group_name_H-M   'P 1'
#
loop_
_entity.id
_entity.type
_entity.pdbx_description
1 polymer ?
#
loop_
_entity_poly.entity_id
_entity_poly.type
_entity_poly.pdbx_seq_one_letter_code
_entity_poly.pdbx_strand_id
1 'polypeptide(L)'
;VRCLSLVAQTRQQKLLARRQPVAASSVLHFQVVNDTVQVEFADSSTSDLPNLWLRDNCQCEKCYSKSAQARIALFKHLDLNTHPVHVQENQNGSITVEWND
;
A
#
# COMPACT_ATOMS: atom_id res chain seq x y z
N VAL A 1 1.14 -8.26 28.49
CA VAL A 1 0.44 -6.95 28.58
C VAL A 1 0.82 -6.13 27.36
N ARG A 2 -0.14 -5.72 26.51
CA ARG A 2 0.12 -4.82 25.38
C ARG A 2 -0.12 -3.39 25.87
N CYS A 3 0.93 -2.61 26.04
CA CYS A 3 0.82 -1.23 26.50
C CYS A 3 0.66 -0.31 25.28
N LEU A 4 -0.45 0.44 25.20
CA LEU A 4 -0.66 1.45 24.16
C LEU A 4 -0.23 2.81 24.73
N SER A 5 0.83 3.40 24.18
CA SER A 5 1.20 4.77 24.50
C SER A 5 0.30 5.73 23.72
N LEU A 6 -0.65 6.34 24.43
CA LEU A 6 -1.53 7.38 23.88
C LEU A 6 -0.71 8.55 23.30
N VAL A 7 0.47 8.83 23.86
CA VAL A 7 1.38 9.87 23.35
C VAL A 7 1.97 9.50 21.99
N ALA A 8 2.41 8.24 21.81
CA ALA A 8 2.92 7.75 20.53
C ALA A 8 1.83 7.75 19.46
N GLN A 9 0.61 7.31 19.82
CA GLN A 9 -0.55 7.31 18.93
C GLN A 9 -0.96 8.73 18.53
N THR A 10 -1.00 9.67 19.48
CA THR A 10 -1.36 11.06 19.19
C THR A 10 -0.31 11.74 18.29
N ARG A 11 0.98 11.44 18.50
CA ARG A 11 2.07 11.95 17.64
C ARG A 11 1.96 11.36 16.23
N GLN A 12 1.68 10.07 16.10
CA GLN A 12 1.44 9.41 14.82
C GLN A 12 0.20 9.99 14.11
N GLN A 13 -0.91 10.21 14.82
CA GLN A 13 -2.12 10.83 14.29
C GLN A 13 -1.86 12.27 13.81
N LYS A 14 -1.11 13.08 14.56
CA LYS A 14 -0.71 14.44 14.13
C LYS A 14 0.19 14.43 12.90
N LEU A 15 1.09 13.45 12.75
CA LEU A 15 1.95 13.31 11.57
C LEU A 15 1.14 12.88 10.35
N LEU A 16 0.20 11.94 10.51
CA LEU A 16 -0.71 11.50 9.45
C LEU A 16 -1.66 12.62 9.01
N ALA A 17 -2.18 13.41 9.94
CA ALA A 17 -3.04 14.56 9.64
C ALA A 17 -2.28 15.73 8.97
N ARG A 18 -0.95 15.76 9.03
CA ARG A 18 -0.11 16.81 8.43
C ARG A 18 0.38 16.47 7.02
N ARG A 19 0.22 15.23 6.56
CA ARG A 19 0.40 14.89 5.15
C ARG A 19 -0.85 15.35 4.41
N GLN A 20 -0.81 16.54 3.83
CA GLN A 20 -1.69 16.80 2.69
C GLN A 20 -1.38 15.73 1.65
N PRO A 21 -2.37 14.95 1.18
CA PRO A 21 -2.16 14.20 -0.03
C PRO A 21 -2.12 15.25 -1.14
N VAL A 22 -0.92 15.76 -1.44
CA VAL A 22 -0.65 16.11 -2.82
C VAL A 22 -0.92 14.82 -3.56
N ALA A 23 -1.97 14.81 -4.36
CA ALA A 23 -2.33 13.65 -5.11
C ALA A 23 -1.13 13.35 -6.00
N ALA A 24 -0.32 12.38 -5.58
CA ALA A 24 0.50 11.56 -6.44
C ALA A 24 -0.45 10.94 -7.47
N SER A 25 -0.86 11.75 -8.44
CA SER A 25 -2.07 11.53 -9.24
C SER A 25 -1.81 10.48 -10.31
N SER A 26 -0.54 10.15 -10.53
CA SER A 26 -0.09 9.11 -11.43
C SER A 26 1.31 8.64 -11.03
N VAL A 27 1.51 7.34 -11.15
CA VAL A 27 2.82 6.70 -11.23
C VAL A 27 3.45 7.12 -12.56
N LEU A 28 4.69 7.59 -12.54
CA LEU A 28 5.49 7.86 -13.75
C LEU A 28 6.42 6.70 -14.07
N HIS A 29 6.99 6.11 -13.02
CA HIS A 29 7.91 5.01 -13.16
C HIS A 29 7.75 4.07 -11.96
N PHE A 30 7.95 2.78 -12.21
CA PHE A 30 8.05 1.80 -11.15
C PHE A 30 9.05 0.71 -11.51
N GLN A 31 9.61 0.10 -10.48
CA GLN A 31 10.44 -1.08 -10.61
C GLN A 31 10.24 -2.03 -9.42
N VAL A 32 10.34 -3.32 -9.66
CA VAL A 32 10.33 -4.34 -8.61
C VAL A 32 11.77 -4.69 -8.29
N VAL A 33 12.19 -4.39 -7.06
CA VAL A 33 13.56 -4.64 -6.58
C VAL A 33 13.48 -5.37 -5.25
N ASN A 34 13.99 -6.61 -5.22
CA ASN A 34 13.85 -7.51 -4.07
C ASN A 34 12.36 -7.66 -3.69
N ASP A 35 12.04 -7.47 -2.40
CA ASP A 35 10.68 -7.58 -1.86
C ASP A 35 9.90 -6.25 -1.84
N THR A 36 10.25 -5.33 -2.75
CA THR A 36 9.69 -3.97 -2.76
C THR A 36 9.33 -3.54 -4.18
N VAL A 37 8.17 -2.88 -4.32
CA VAL A 37 7.83 -2.08 -5.50
C VAL A 37 8.24 -0.63 -5.22
N GLN A 38 9.22 -0.14 -5.96
CA GLN A 38 9.65 1.25 -5.89
C GLN A 38 8.86 2.05 -6.92
N VAL A 39 8.32 3.19 -6.50
CA VAL A 39 7.43 4.02 -7.32
C VAL A 39 7.92 5.46 -7.31
N GLU A 40 8.00 6.06 -8.49
CA GLU A 40 8.16 7.50 -8.70
C GLU A 40 6.82 8.07 -9.20
N PHE A 41 6.36 9.13 -8.54
CA PHE A 41 5.09 9.78 -8.83
C PHE A 41 5.30 11.07 -9.64
N ALA A 42 4.22 11.58 -10.23
CA ALA A 42 4.26 12.79 -11.07
C ALA A 42 4.70 14.07 -10.35
N ASP A 43 4.62 14.10 -9.02
CA ASP A 43 5.12 15.20 -8.18
C ASP A 43 6.59 15.02 -7.79
N SER A 44 7.30 14.08 -8.44
CA SER A 44 8.68 13.67 -8.15
C SER A 44 8.88 13.06 -6.76
N SER A 45 7.81 12.79 -6.02
CA SER A 45 7.92 12.01 -4.80
C SER A 45 8.18 10.55 -5.13
N THR A 46 8.91 9.87 -4.25
CA THR A 46 9.22 8.44 -4.36
C THR A 46 8.68 7.68 -3.16
N SER A 47 8.40 6.39 -3.36
CA SER A 47 8.00 5.50 -2.28
C SER A 47 8.50 4.08 -2.51
N ASP A 48 9.01 3.50 -1.44
CA ASP A 48 9.36 2.09 -1.35
C ASP A 48 8.20 1.35 -0.69
N LEU A 49 7.50 0.51 -1.45
CA LEU A 49 6.31 -0.20 -1.03
C LEU A 49 6.61 -1.70 -0.90
N PRO A 50 6.77 -2.25 0.32
CA PRO A 50 7.04 -3.68 0.49
C PRO A 50 5.91 -4.54 -0.08
N ASN A 51 6.27 -5.65 -0.74
CA ASN A 51 5.36 -6.60 -1.38
C ASN A 51 4.27 -7.07 -0.41
N LEU A 52 4.68 -7.51 0.77
CA LEU A 52 3.76 -8.01 1.79
C LEU A 52 2.78 -6.93 2.27
N TRP A 53 3.24 -5.67 2.36
CA TRP A 53 2.38 -4.55 2.72
C TRP A 53 1.36 -4.25 1.63
N LEU A 54 1.78 -4.22 0.36
CA LEU A 54 0.88 -4.03 -0.78
C LEU A 54 -0.19 -5.12 -0.84
N ARG A 55 0.21 -6.40 -0.67
CA ARG A 55 -0.71 -7.54 -0.67
C ARG A 55 -1.72 -7.46 0.48
N ASP A 56 -1.28 -7.06 1.67
CA ASP A 56 -2.13 -6.89 2.85
C ASP A 56 -3.11 -5.70 2.73
N ASN A 57 -2.77 -4.69 1.91
CA ASN A 57 -3.57 -3.49 1.66
C ASN A 57 -4.31 -3.50 0.32
N CYS A 58 -4.43 -4.67 -0.32
CA CYS A 58 -5.17 -4.83 -1.57
C CYS A 58 -6.59 -4.24 -1.48
N GLN A 59 -6.95 -3.42 -2.47
CA GLN A 59 -8.22 -2.66 -2.53
C GLN A 59 -9.31 -3.37 -3.36
N CYS A 60 -9.10 -4.63 -3.77
CA CYS A 60 -10.11 -5.40 -4.48
C CYS A 60 -11.30 -5.75 -3.57
N GLU A 61 -12.46 -6.07 -4.15
CA GLU A 61 -13.70 -6.33 -3.39
C GLU A 61 -13.62 -7.56 -2.48
N LYS A 62 -12.69 -8.49 -2.75
CA LYS A 62 -12.43 -9.65 -1.89
C LYS A 62 -11.61 -9.28 -0.65
N CYS A 63 -10.79 -8.24 -0.73
CA CYS A 63 -9.84 -7.86 0.32
C CYS A 63 -10.31 -6.65 1.14
N TYR A 64 -11.09 -5.74 0.56
CA TYR A 64 -11.48 -4.47 1.16
C TYR A 64 -12.96 -4.15 0.97
N SER A 65 -13.63 -3.80 2.06
CA SER A 65 -15.00 -3.30 2.04
C SER A 65 -14.99 -1.79 1.82
N LYS A 66 -15.46 -1.35 0.63
CA LYS A 66 -15.61 0.07 0.33
C LYS A 66 -16.63 0.77 1.24
N SER A 67 -17.70 0.07 1.63
CA SER A 67 -18.74 0.65 2.50
C SER A 67 -18.28 0.85 3.94
N ALA A 68 -17.53 -0.11 4.49
CA ALA A 68 -16.97 -0.01 5.83
C ALA A 68 -15.61 0.71 5.88
N GLN A 69 -15.04 1.02 4.72
CA GLN A 69 -13.68 1.54 4.57
C GLN A 69 -12.64 0.71 5.35
N ALA A 70 -12.78 -0.63 5.29
CA ALA A 70 -12.02 -1.54 6.12
C ALA A 70 -11.60 -2.82 5.38
N ARG A 71 -10.47 -3.39 5.79
CA ARG A 71 -9.98 -4.68 5.29
C ARG A 71 -10.91 -5.80 5.74
N ILE A 72 -11.28 -6.67 4.80
CA ILE A 72 -12.01 -7.93 5.03
C ILE A 72 -11.01 -9.10 5.12
N ALA A 73 -9.92 -9.04 4.34
CA ALA A 73 -8.88 -10.06 4.35
C ALA A 73 -8.31 -10.25 5.77
N LEU A 74 -8.26 -11.51 6.20
CA LEU A 74 -7.70 -11.87 7.50
C LEU A 74 -6.19 -12.02 7.38
N PHE A 75 -5.46 -11.43 8.33
CA PHE A 75 -3.99 -11.51 8.37
C PHE A 75 -3.48 -12.96 8.41
N LYS A 76 -4.25 -13.89 9.02
CA LYS A 76 -3.89 -15.32 9.06
C LYS A 76 -3.87 -16.01 7.68
N HIS A 77 -4.43 -15.37 6.65
CA HIS A 77 -4.43 -15.86 5.27
C HIS A 77 -3.42 -15.14 4.38
N LEU A 78 -2.63 -14.22 4.94
CA LEU A 78 -1.58 -13.54 4.19
C LEU A 78 -0.38 -14.49 4.03
N ASP A 79 -0.05 -14.85 2.79
CA ASP A 79 1.17 -15.61 2.50
C ASP A 79 2.39 -14.70 2.66
N LEU A 80 3.32 -15.09 3.54
CA LEU A 80 4.54 -14.34 3.80
C LEU A 80 5.55 -14.42 2.65
N ASN A 81 5.39 -15.38 1.74
CA ASN A 81 6.21 -15.54 0.55
C ASN A 81 5.57 -14.95 -0.71
N THR A 82 4.48 -14.19 -0.54
CA THR A 82 3.78 -13.54 -1.65
C THR A 82 4.70 -12.57 -2.39
N HIS A 83 4.67 -12.61 -3.72
CA HIS A 83 5.46 -11.74 -4.58
C HIS A 83 4.71 -11.39 -5.86
N PRO A 84 4.97 -10.21 -6.46
CA PRO A 84 4.43 -9.85 -7.75
C PRO A 84 4.87 -10.81 -8.85
N VAL A 85 3.93 -11.35 -9.61
CA VAL A 85 4.17 -12.10 -10.85
C VAL A 85 4.15 -11.14 -12.04
N HIS A 86 3.27 -10.15 -12.01
CA HIS A 86 3.16 -9.13 -13.03
C HIS A 86 2.83 -7.77 -12.40
N VAL A 87 3.45 -6.71 -12.92
CA VAL A 87 3.12 -5.33 -12.55
C VAL A 87 2.94 -4.54 -13.85
N GLN A 88 1.77 -3.93 -14.01
CA GLN A 88 1.38 -3.22 -15.21
C GLN A 88 0.91 -1.80 -14.89
N GLU A 89 1.37 -0.81 -15.65
CA GLU A 89 0.80 0.53 -15.61
C GLU A 89 -0.54 0.59 -16.37
N ASN A 90 -1.50 1.26 -15.76
CA ASN A 90 -2.83 1.49 -16.31
C ASN A 90 -2.90 2.88 -16.96
N GLN A 91 -3.83 3.07 -17.90
CA GLN A 91 -4.02 4.35 -18.62
C GLN A 91 -4.35 5.55 -17.71
N ASN A 92 -4.82 5.29 -16.50
CA ASN A 92 -5.16 6.31 -15.50
C ASN A 92 -3.98 6.64 -14.56
N GLY A 93 -2.76 6.16 -14.85
CA GLY A 93 -1.58 6.39 -14.03
C GLY A 93 -1.53 5.57 -12.73
N SER A 94 -2.40 4.57 -12.57
CA SER A 94 -2.26 3.59 -11.49
C SER A 94 -1.44 2.38 -11.96
N ILE A 95 -1.00 1.53 -11.02
CA ILE A 95 -0.42 0.23 -11.34
C ILE A 95 -1.34 -0.90 -10.88
N THR A 96 -1.40 -1.97 -11.66
CA THR A 96 -2.00 -3.24 -11.28
C THR A 96 -0.89 -4.20 -10.91
N VAL A 97 -1.04 -4.89 -9.77
CA VAL A 97 -0.12 -5.93 -9.31
C VAL A 97 -0.85 -7.26 -9.28
N GLU A 98 -0.36 -8.23 -10.05
CA GLU A 98 -0.75 -9.63 -10.00
C GLU A 98 0.16 -10.38 -9.03
N TRP A 99 -0.42 -11.12 -8.10
CA TRP A 99 0.28 -11.87 -7.07
C TRP A 99 0.32 -13.35 -7.43
N ASN A 100 1.25 -14.08 -6.83
CA ASN A 100 1.40 -15.52 -7.04
C ASN A 100 0.35 -16.39 -6.31
N ASP A 101 -0.68 -15.80 -5.71
CA ASP A 101 -1.68 -16.43 -4.84
C ASP A 101 -3.14 -16.34 -5.34
#